data_AF-A0A2D8S0C2-F1
#
_entry.id   AF-A0A2D8S0C2-F1
#
_cell.length_a   1.000
_cell.length_b   1.000
_cell.length_c   1.000
_cell.angle_alpha   90.00
_cell.angle_beta   90.00
_cell.angle_gamma   90.00
#
_symmetry.space_group_name_H-M   'P 1'
#
loop_
_entity.id
_entity.type
_entity.pdbx_description
1 polymer ?
#
loop_
_entity_poly.entity_id
_entity_poly.type
_entity_poly.pdbx_seq_one_letter_code
_entity_poly.pdbx_strand_id
1 'polypeptide(L)'
;MRLHLAAALLAGLTIIGGTGAARAQSFAGGDREFITLQTENDLFANVTNTDRHYTNGLQAAWLSRPQTDLPEWLMDFSSPPVYSLLFPTGNFDKKSHRIGVALGQAIFTPDNTQTTAYQPNDRPYAAWLHMTFSLQSVRASSVTGEAWQDQWKLDVGVVGPAAQGEFVQNNWHKLIGVEEAKGWRHQLQDELGINLSFERAWRSSTFDTPRLFGLQTDFIPYTLISLGNVQTHAGLGGTFRLGFSLPDDFGPTRVYPGTGAEWFEPRGEGCNCYLFAGVEGRAVARDIFLDGNTFRDSPSIDKRSLVYDAKLGAVFVIWDTRVSYTHVFRSREYDGQPKPDQFGSITFNFAL
;
A
#
# COMPACT_ATOMS: atom_id res chain seq x y z
N MET A 1 24.83 11.12 -25.64
CA MET A 1 23.62 11.36 -26.47
C MET A 1 23.22 10.03 -27.08
N ARG A 2 21.92 9.66 -26.97
CA ARG A 2 21.29 8.36 -27.32
C ARG A 2 21.52 7.30 -26.23
N LEU A 3 20.70 7.23 -25.18
CA LEU A 3 19.32 6.68 -25.13
C LEU A 3 19.20 5.43 -26.01
N HIS A 4 19.10 4.25 -25.40
CA HIS A 4 18.22 3.14 -25.78
C HIS A 4 18.47 1.90 -24.90
N LEU A 5 17.35 1.25 -24.55
CA LEU A 5 17.18 -0.08 -23.96
C LEU A 5 17.46 -0.27 -22.46
N ALA A 6 16.39 -0.12 -21.66
CA ALA A 6 16.16 -0.94 -20.48
C ALA A 6 14.68 -1.34 -20.46
N ALA A 7 14.34 -2.33 -21.28
CA ALA A 7 13.07 -3.03 -21.24
C ALA A 7 13.35 -4.48 -21.61
N ALA A 8 13.23 -5.37 -20.62
CA ALA A 8 12.85 -6.79 -20.74
C ALA A 8 13.48 -7.59 -19.61
N LEU A 9 12.66 -7.98 -18.64
CA LEU A 9 12.71 -9.30 -18.00
C LEU A 9 11.38 -9.51 -17.27
N LEU A 10 10.33 -9.78 -18.05
CA LEU A 10 9.14 -10.50 -17.58
C LEU A 10 9.25 -11.92 -18.14
N ALA A 11 9.61 -12.88 -17.29
CA ALA A 11 9.44 -14.29 -17.59
C ALA A 11 8.01 -14.69 -17.19
N GLY A 12 7.30 -15.29 -18.13
CA GLY A 12 5.84 -15.43 -18.11
C GLY A 12 5.29 -16.41 -17.08
N LEU A 13 4.15 -16.01 -16.51
CA LEU A 13 3.15 -16.94 -15.97
C LEU A 13 2.03 -17.06 -17.01
N THR A 14 1.94 -18.21 -17.68
CA THR A 14 0.74 -18.60 -18.42
C THR A 14 -0.26 -19.23 -17.45
N ILE A 15 -1.37 -18.54 -17.17
CA ILE A 15 -2.55 -19.13 -16.51
C ILE A 15 -3.60 -19.40 -17.59
N ILE A 16 -4.04 -20.66 -17.64
CA ILE A 16 -5.06 -21.16 -18.57
C ILE A 16 -6.42 -20.63 -18.09
N GLY A 17 -6.98 -19.65 -18.81
CA GLY A 17 -8.32 -19.14 -18.57
C GLY A 17 -9.39 -20.05 -19.16
N GLY A 18 -10.17 -20.70 -18.30
CA GLY A 18 -11.40 -21.38 -18.69
C GLY A 18 -12.51 -20.36 -18.94
N THR A 19 -13.03 -20.29 -20.17
CA THR A 19 -14.15 -19.41 -20.52
C THR A 19 -15.48 -20.02 -20.06
N GLY A 20 -15.94 -19.63 -18.89
CA GLY A 20 -17.33 -19.80 -18.46
C GLY A 20 -18.08 -18.47 -18.62
N ALA A 21 -19.02 -18.39 -19.56
CA ALA A 21 -19.91 -17.24 -19.68
C ALA A 21 -20.87 -17.21 -18.49
N ALA A 22 -20.62 -16.35 -17.51
CA ALA A 22 -21.51 -16.11 -16.37
C ALA A 22 -22.41 -14.90 -16.65
N ARG A 23 -23.69 -15.04 -16.28
CA ARG A 23 -24.71 -13.96 -16.31
C ARG A 23 -24.15 -12.72 -15.61
N ALA A 24 -24.33 -11.54 -16.22
CA ALA A 24 -23.96 -10.26 -15.65
C ALA A 24 -24.74 -9.96 -14.35
N GLN A 25 -24.22 -10.43 -13.22
CA GLN A 25 -24.53 -9.89 -11.90
C GLN A 25 -23.72 -8.59 -11.75
N SER A 26 -24.38 -7.47 -11.42
CA SER A 26 -23.66 -6.21 -11.21
C SER A 26 -22.96 -6.24 -9.85
N PHE A 27 -21.76 -6.83 -9.80
CA PHE A 27 -20.91 -6.80 -8.60
C PHE A 27 -20.52 -5.37 -8.24
N ALA A 28 -20.32 -5.11 -6.95
CA ALA A 28 -19.72 -3.85 -6.54
C ALA A 28 -18.26 -3.80 -7.06
N GLY A 29 -17.95 -2.81 -7.91
CA GLY A 29 -16.63 -2.58 -8.48
C GLY A 29 -16.27 -3.38 -9.73
N GLY A 30 -17.26 -3.82 -10.51
CA GLY A 30 -17.05 -4.49 -11.79
C GLY A 30 -16.57 -5.95 -11.72
N ASP A 31 -16.54 -6.63 -12.86
CA ASP A 31 -16.17 -8.05 -13.01
C ASP A 31 -14.80 -8.22 -13.70
N ARG A 32 -13.77 -7.57 -13.16
CA ARG A 32 -12.42 -7.59 -13.71
C ARG A 32 -11.39 -8.11 -12.72
N GLU A 33 -10.32 -8.66 -13.28
CA GLU A 33 -9.08 -9.00 -12.59
C GLU A 33 -8.12 -7.82 -12.64
N PHE A 34 -7.17 -7.76 -11.70
CA PHE A 34 -6.18 -6.69 -11.65
C PHE A 34 -4.77 -7.21 -11.45
N ILE A 35 -3.81 -6.61 -12.16
CA ILE A 35 -2.38 -6.76 -11.89
C ILE A 35 -1.85 -5.39 -11.47
N THR A 36 -1.22 -5.32 -10.30
CA THR A 36 -0.60 -4.10 -9.79
C THR A 36 0.91 -4.26 -9.72
N LEU A 37 1.63 -3.28 -10.26
CA LEU A 37 3.07 -3.10 -10.08
C LEU A 37 3.29 -1.78 -9.38
N GLN A 38 4.03 -1.80 -8.29
CA GLN A 38 4.26 -0.62 -7.46
C GLN A 38 5.73 -0.49 -7.10
N THR A 39 6.22 0.74 -7.13
CA THR A 39 7.54 1.10 -6.65
C THR A 39 7.49 2.36 -5.79
N GLU A 40 8.15 2.32 -4.65
CA GLU A 40 8.32 3.44 -3.74
C GLU A 40 9.80 3.76 -3.61
N ASN A 41 10.15 5.04 -3.64
CA ASN A 41 11.54 5.49 -3.51
C ASN A 41 11.62 6.95 -3.06
N ASP A 42 12.63 7.29 -2.28
CA ASP A 42 12.92 8.66 -1.85
C ASP A 42 13.40 9.57 -2.99
N LEU A 43 14.04 9.02 -4.04
CA LEU A 43 14.39 9.75 -5.27
C LEU A 43 13.17 10.36 -5.95
N PHE A 44 11.99 9.74 -5.81
CA PHE A 44 10.75 10.27 -6.38
C PHE A 44 10.18 11.45 -5.58
N ALA A 45 10.68 11.71 -4.38
CA ALA A 45 10.27 12.84 -3.54
C ALA A 45 11.28 13.99 -3.54
N ASN A 46 12.58 13.70 -3.71
CA ASN A 46 13.61 14.73 -3.64
C ASN A 46 14.68 14.55 -4.72
N VAL A 47 14.82 15.57 -5.58
CA VAL A 47 15.84 15.63 -6.64
C VAL A 47 17.27 15.65 -6.06
N THR A 48 17.44 15.99 -4.77
CA THR A 48 18.78 16.06 -4.13
C THR A 48 19.29 14.73 -3.56
N ASN A 49 18.80 13.58 -4.04
CA ASN A 49 19.39 12.24 -3.84
C ASN A 49 19.79 11.93 -2.38
N THR A 50 18.80 11.68 -1.53
CA THR A 50 19.06 11.25 -0.15
C THR A 50 18.44 9.87 0.06
N ASP A 51 19.21 8.81 -0.25
CA ASP A 51 18.86 7.42 0.07
C ASP A 51 18.85 7.23 1.60
N ARG A 52 17.69 7.36 2.24
CA ARG A 52 17.58 7.42 3.70
C ARG A 52 16.26 6.86 4.20
N HIS A 53 16.36 6.16 5.33
CA HIS A 53 15.23 5.70 6.13
C HIS A 53 14.35 4.67 5.44
N TYR A 54 13.42 5.08 4.57
CA TYR A 54 12.63 4.18 3.74
C TYR A 54 13.09 4.32 2.31
N THR A 55 14.07 3.48 1.95
CA THR A 55 14.82 3.58 0.71
C THR A 55 14.02 3.10 -0.47
N ASN A 56 13.39 1.93 -0.34
CA ASN A 56 12.78 1.27 -1.50
C ASN A 56 11.65 0.32 -1.10
N GLY A 57 10.54 0.44 -1.82
CA GLY A 57 9.46 -0.54 -1.82
C GLY A 57 9.23 -1.07 -3.23
N LEU A 58 9.14 -2.37 -3.39
CA LEU A 58 8.68 -3.01 -4.63
C LEU A 58 7.53 -3.96 -4.31
N GLN A 59 6.49 -3.92 -5.12
CA GLN A 59 5.38 -4.86 -5.00
C GLN A 59 4.84 -5.25 -6.38
N ALA A 60 4.57 -6.53 -6.53
CA ALA A 60 3.75 -7.07 -7.61
C ALA A 60 2.56 -7.80 -6.98
N ALA A 61 1.35 -7.45 -7.41
CA ALA A 61 0.11 -8.00 -6.86
C ALA A 61 -0.85 -8.44 -7.97
N TRP A 62 -1.63 -9.45 -7.66
CA TRP A 62 -2.76 -9.91 -8.45
C TRP A 62 -4.00 -9.91 -7.57
N LEU A 63 -5.10 -9.38 -8.11
CA LEU A 63 -6.42 -9.39 -7.49
C LEU A 63 -7.42 -10.06 -8.44
N SER A 64 -8.19 -11.01 -7.91
CA SER A 64 -9.17 -11.77 -8.66
C SER A 64 -10.38 -10.95 -9.10
N ARG A 65 -11.17 -11.51 -10.03
CA ARG A 65 -12.57 -11.13 -10.23
C ARG A 65 -13.39 -11.36 -8.95
N PRO A 66 -14.57 -10.73 -8.81
CA PRO A 66 -15.52 -11.07 -7.76
C PRO A 66 -15.76 -12.58 -7.67
N GLN A 67 -15.53 -13.14 -6.50
CA GLN A 67 -15.76 -14.54 -6.19
C GLN A 67 -17.20 -14.71 -5.71
N THR A 68 -17.95 -15.63 -6.32
CA THR A 68 -19.33 -15.95 -5.93
C THR A 68 -19.42 -17.10 -4.93
N ASP A 69 -18.40 -17.96 -4.89
CA ASP A 69 -18.45 -19.27 -4.23
C ASP A 69 -17.42 -19.38 -3.09
N LEU A 70 -17.19 -18.28 -2.36
CA LEU A 70 -16.32 -18.32 -1.18
C LEU A 70 -16.97 -19.12 -0.04
N PRO A 71 -16.19 -19.86 0.76
CA PRO A 71 -16.72 -20.51 1.96
C PRO A 71 -17.40 -19.51 2.90
N GLU A 72 -18.51 -19.93 3.54
CA GLU A 72 -19.31 -19.06 4.43
C GLU A 72 -18.47 -18.39 5.52
N TRP A 73 -17.59 -19.15 6.18
CA TRP A 73 -16.71 -18.62 7.22
C TRP A 73 -15.84 -17.45 6.75
N LEU A 74 -15.42 -17.47 5.48
CA LEU A 74 -14.59 -16.41 4.90
C LEU A 74 -15.43 -15.17 4.58
N MET A 75 -16.67 -15.38 4.11
CA MET A 75 -17.63 -14.29 3.89
C MET A 75 -17.99 -13.60 5.21
N ASP A 76 -18.19 -14.36 6.29
CA ASP A 76 -18.47 -13.83 7.63
C ASP A 76 -17.27 -13.07 8.22
N PHE A 77 -16.06 -13.65 8.09
CA PHE A 77 -14.81 -13.00 8.52
C PHE A 77 -14.58 -11.66 7.81
N SER A 78 -15.02 -11.56 6.55
CA SER A 78 -14.88 -10.36 5.74
C SER A 78 -15.74 -9.17 6.20
N SER A 79 -16.57 -9.34 7.23
CA SER A 79 -17.42 -8.28 7.78
C SER A 79 -17.46 -8.32 9.30
N PRO A 80 -16.37 -7.92 9.98
CA PRO A 80 -16.31 -7.96 11.43
C PRO A 80 -17.43 -7.10 12.04
N PRO A 81 -18.29 -7.68 12.91
CA PRO A 81 -19.49 -7.02 13.42
C PRO A 81 -19.20 -5.82 14.34
N VAL A 82 -17.96 -5.72 14.84
CA VAL A 82 -17.55 -4.65 15.75
C VAL A 82 -17.71 -3.25 15.14
N TYR A 83 -17.52 -3.13 13.82
CA TYR A 83 -17.62 -1.83 13.14
C TYR A 83 -19.04 -1.46 12.70
N SER A 84 -19.95 -2.44 12.54
CA SER A 84 -21.37 -2.15 12.30
C SER A 84 -22.09 -1.54 13.51
N LEU A 85 -21.47 -1.60 14.70
CA LEU A 85 -21.98 -0.94 15.91
C LEU A 85 -21.63 0.55 15.97
N LEU A 86 -20.53 0.97 15.33
CA LEU A 86 -20.03 2.35 15.36
C LEU A 86 -20.55 3.20 14.19
N PHE A 87 -20.80 2.56 13.05
CA PHE A 87 -21.35 3.20 11.86
C PHE A 87 -22.55 2.37 11.38
N PRO A 88 -23.79 2.89 11.47
CA PRO A 88 -24.99 2.16 11.05
C PRO A 88 -24.83 1.67 9.61
N THR A 89 -25.15 0.40 9.38
CA THR A 89 -25.10 -0.21 8.05
C THR A 89 -26.13 0.42 7.14
N GLY A 90 -25.68 0.91 5.99
CA GLY A 90 -26.58 1.25 4.88
C GLY A 90 -27.27 -0.02 4.38
N ASN A 91 -28.45 0.13 3.78
CA ASN A 91 -29.12 -0.99 3.10
C ASN A 91 -28.32 -1.36 1.84
N PHE A 92 -27.31 -2.23 2.01
CA PHE A 92 -26.42 -2.68 0.94
C PHE A 92 -27.04 -3.82 0.15
N ASP A 93 -27.36 -3.56 -1.11
CA ASP A 93 -27.93 -4.52 -2.06
C ASP A 93 -26.87 -5.10 -3.02
N LYS A 94 -25.68 -4.50 -3.10
CA LYS A 94 -24.54 -5.02 -3.87
C LYS A 94 -23.40 -5.44 -2.96
N LYS A 95 -22.83 -6.61 -3.26
CA LYS A 95 -21.68 -7.18 -2.55
C LYS A 95 -20.69 -7.76 -3.55
N SER A 96 -19.41 -7.61 -3.29
CA SER A 96 -18.35 -8.32 -4.01
C SER A 96 -17.24 -8.71 -3.04
N HIS A 97 -16.62 -9.85 -3.33
CA HIS A 97 -15.50 -10.40 -2.57
C HIS A 97 -14.40 -10.75 -3.56
N ARG A 98 -13.18 -10.28 -3.34
CA ARG A 98 -12.01 -10.57 -4.18
C ARG A 98 -10.90 -11.12 -3.31
N ILE A 99 -10.16 -12.07 -3.86
CA ILE A 99 -8.94 -12.58 -3.24
C ILE A 99 -7.75 -12.00 -3.98
N GLY A 100 -6.65 -11.77 -3.27
CA GLY A 100 -5.43 -11.26 -3.87
C GLY A 100 -4.20 -11.91 -3.29
N VAL A 101 -3.14 -11.91 -4.09
CA VAL A 101 -1.80 -12.35 -3.72
C VAL A 101 -0.81 -11.30 -4.18
N ALA A 102 0.08 -10.87 -3.29
CA ALA A 102 1.18 -9.98 -3.63
C ALA A 102 2.51 -10.55 -3.17
N LEU A 103 3.58 -10.19 -3.87
CA LEU A 103 4.96 -10.33 -3.42
C LEU A 103 5.54 -8.93 -3.28
N GLY A 104 6.03 -8.61 -2.09
CA GLY A 104 6.59 -7.30 -1.77
C GLY A 104 7.95 -7.38 -1.09
N GLN A 105 8.77 -6.36 -1.33
CA GLN A 105 10.02 -6.12 -0.60
C GLN A 105 10.08 -4.67 -0.13
N ALA A 106 10.38 -4.47 1.15
CA ALA A 106 10.66 -3.16 1.73
C ALA A 106 12.11 -3.11 2.25
N ILE A 107 12.81 -2.01 2.00
CA ILE A 107 14.21 -1.80 2.39
C ILE A 107 14.32 -0.52 3.22
N PHE A 108 14.97 -0.64 4.37
CA PHE A 108 15.20 0.44 5.32
C PHE A 108 16.70 0.63 5.57
N THR A 109 17.14 1.88 5.62
CA THR A 109 18.55 2.23 5.80
C THR A 109 18.75 3.44 6.74
N PRO A 110 19.90 3.57 7.40
CA PRO A 110 20.28 4.80 8.10
C PRO A 110 20.51 5.98 7.14
N ASP A 111 20.57 7.20 7.66
CA ASP A 111 20.82 8.46 6.94
C ASP A 111 22.16 8.45 6.18
N ASN A 112 23.20 7.87 6.79
CA ASN A 112 24.52 7.75 6.19
C ASN A 112 24.79 6.31 5.76
N THR A 113 24.61 6.06 4.46
CA THR A 113 24.84 4.73 3.85
C THR A 113 26.30 4.48 3.46
N GLN A 114 27.14 5.52 3.48
CA GLN A 114 28.52 5.48 2.98
C GLN A 114 29.57 5.08 4.04
N THR A 115 29.14 4.79 5.26
CA THR A 115 29.98 4.26 6.33
C THR A 115 29.75 2.77 6.54
N THR A 116 30.82 2.05 6.87
CA THR A 116 30.70 0.66 7.35
C THR A 116 30.50 0.61 8.87
N ALA A 117 30.75 1.71 9.58
CA ALA A 117 30.67 1.74 11.05
C ALA A 117 29.24 1.46 11.54
N TYR A 118 29.13 0.88 12.73
CA TYR A 118 27.85 0.73 13.40
C TYR A 118 27.28 2.09 13.78
N GLN A 119 25.98 2.30 13.54
CA GLN A 119 25.28 3.58 13.74
C GLN A 119 24.13 3.39 14.74
N PRO A 120 24.40 3.37 16.06
CA PRO A 120 23.38 3.10 17.08
C PRO A 120 22.36 4.24 17.28
N ASN A 121 22.68 5.45 16.81
CA ASN A 121 21.84 6.64 16.98
C ASN A 121 20.96 6.90 15.75
N ASP A 122 20.85 5.92 14.86
CA ASP A 122 20.05 5.98 13.66
C ASP A 122 19.33 4.64 13.44
N ARG A 123 18.37 4.59 12.52
CA ARG A 123 17.63 3.36 12.29
C ARG A 123 18.55 2.26 11.73
N PRO A 124 18.35 0.99 12.12
CA PRO A 124 19.08 -0.13 11.55
C PRO A 124 18.85 -0.30 10.05
N TYR A 125 19.82 -0.93 9.37
CA TYR A 125 19.54 -1.54 8.08
C TYR A 125 18.54 -2.69 8.28
N ALA A 126 17.57 -2.80 7.38
CA ALA A 126 16.67 -3.93 7.36
C ALA A 126 16.07 -4.13 5.98
N ALA A 127 15.68 -5.35 5.68
CA ALA A 127 14.81 -5.65 4.56
C ALA A 127 13.72 -6.61 5.02
N TRP A 128 12.53 -6.46 4.43
CA TRP A 128 11.39 -7.35 4.62
C TRP A 128 10.91 -7.83 3.26
N LEU A 129 11.06 -9.14 3.01
CA LEU A 129 10.51 -9.82 1.84
C LEU A 129 9.29 -10.64 2.29
N HIS A 130 8.15 -10.47 1.63
CA HIS A 130 6.89 -11.07 2.06
C HIS A 130 5.95 -11.38 0.92
N MET A 131 5.11 -12.38 1.15
CA MET A 131 3.88 -12.57 0.41
C MET A 131 2.70 -12.04 1.22
N THR A 132 1.80 -11.33 0.56
CA THR A 132 0.54 -10.86 1.12
C THR A 132 -0.61 -11.66 0.54
N PHE A 133 -1.46 -12.22 1.39
CA PHE A 133 -2.74 -12.80 1.00
C PHE A 133 -3.84 -11.85 1.43
N SER A 134 -4.68 -11.41 0.50
CA SER A 134 -5.72 -10.43 0.79
C SER A 134 -7.12 -10.93 0.50
N LEU A 135 -8.07 -10.54 1.35
CA LEU A 135 -9.50 -10.65 1.11
C LEU A 135 -10.09 -9.24 1.12
N GLN A 136 -10.59 -8.83 -0.04
CA GLN A 136 -11.19 -7.52 -0.23
C GLN A 136 -12.69 -7.64 -0.47
N SER A 137 -13.48 -6.96 0.35
CA SER A 137 -14.94 -6.98 0.28
C SER A 137 -15.47 -5.58 0.06
N VAL A 138 -16.34 -5.41 -0.93
CA VAL A 138 -17.04 -4.16 -1.17
C VAL A 138 -18.53 -4.37 -0.99
N ARG A 139 -19.16 -3.45 -0.27
CA ARG A 139 -20.61 -3.43 -0.05
C ARG A 139 -21.12 -2.08 -0.49
N ALA A 140 -22.09 -2.06 -1.39
CA ALA A 140 -22.60 -0.82 -1.96
C ALA A 140 -24.13 -0.81 -1.99
N SER A 141 -24.70 0.39 -1.86
CA SER A 141 -26.13 0.63 -2.02
C SER A 141 -26.39 1.29 -3.37
N SER A 142 -27.17 0.66 -4.23
CA SER A 142 -27.58 1.24 -5.51
C SER A 142 -28.51 2.44 -5.35
N VAL A 143 -29.21 2.53 -4.22
CA VAL A 143 -30.18 3.60 -3.92
C VAL A 143 -29.48 4.85 -3.39
N THR A 144 -28.58 4.69 -2.42
CA THR A 144 -27.91 5.84 -1.77
C THR A 144 -26.54 6.16 -2.38
N GLY A 145 -25.94 5.26 -3.15
CA GLY A 145 -24.58 5.39 -3.68
C GLY A 145 -23.46 5.13 -2.66
N GLU A 146 -23.83 4.84 -1.41
CA GLU A 146 -22.90 4.56 -0.33
C GLU A 146 -22.17 3.24 -0.56
N ALA A 147 -20.89 3.20 -0.21
CA ALA A 147 -20.08 2.01 -0.33
C ALA A 147 -19.07 1.90 0.81
N TRP A 148 -18.88 0.69 1.32
CA TRP A 148 -17.85 0.34 2.28
C TRP A 148 -16.88 -0.65 1.65
N GLN A 149 -15.61 -0.50 1.98
CA GLN A 149 -14.57 -1.45 1.65
C GLN A 149 -13.93 -1.98 2.91
N ASP A 150 -13.86 -3.30 3.00
CA ASP A 150 -13.12 -4.05 3.99
C ASP A 150 -11.95 -4.76 3.31
N GLN A 151 -10.77 -4.70 3.91
CA GLN A 151 -9.58 -5.36 3.40
C GLN A 151 -8.83 -6.04 4.52
N TRP A 152 -8.83 -7.37 4.49
CA TRP A 152 -7.95 -8.19 5.30
C TRP A 152 -6.68 -8.50 4.53
N LYS A 153 -5.54 -8.43 5.20
CA LYS A 153 -4.22 -8.81 4.65
C LYS A 153 -3.49 -9.68 5.65
N LEU A 154 -2.99 -10.83 5.19
CA LEU A 154 -2.05 -11.66 5.91
C LEU A 154 -0.71 -11.60 5.20
N ASP A 155 0.26 -10.95 5.83
CA ASP A 155 1.64 -10.86 5.38
C ASP A 155 2.44 -11.98 6.04
N VAL A 156 3.14 -12.77 5.23
CA VAL A 156 4.06 -13.81 5.69
C VAL A 156 5.36 -13.68 4.94
N GLY A 157 6.47 -13.57 5.67
CA GLY A 157 7.76 -13.28 5.06
C GLY A 157 8.93 -13.42 6.02
N VAL A 158 10.06 -12.85 5.61
CA VAL A 158 11.29 -12.83 6.40
C VAL A 158 11.82 -11.40 6.48
N VAL A 159 12.27 -11.02 7.68
CA VAL A 159 13.04 -9.81 7.94
C VAL A 159 14.49 -10.21 8.12
N GLY A 160 15.46 -9.45 7.58
CA GLY A 160 16.90 -9.67 7.77
C GLY A 160 17.66 -10.04 6.48
N PRO A 161 18.87 -10.62 6.57
CA PRO A 161 19.70 -10.96 5.42
C PRO A 161 19.01 -11.85 4.37
N ALA A 162 18.16 -12.79 4.80
CA ALA A 162 17.39 -13.66 3.91
C ALA A 162 16.40 -12.89 3.03
N ALA A 163 16.01 -11.66 3.41
CA ALA A 163 15.22 -10.77 2.57
C ALA A 163 16.02 -10.10 1.45
N GLN A 164 17.35 -10.30 1.37
CA GLN A 164 18.21 -9.87 0.27
C GLN A 164 18.23 -8.35 0.00
N GLY A 165 18.07 -7.53 1.04
CA GLY A 165 18.07 -6.07 0.93
C GLY A 165 19.36 -5.51 0.31
N GLU A 166 20.52 -5.93 0.82
CA GLU A 166 21.84 -5.52 0.32
C GLU A 166 22.00 -5.82 -1.17
N PHE A 167 21.64 -7.03 -1.58
CA PHE A 167 21.73 -7.46 -2.97
C PHE A 167 20.85 -6.59 -3.86
N VAL A 168 19.58 -6.40 -3.52
CA VAL A 168 18.65 -5.63 -4.36
C VAL A 168 19.05 -4.16 -4.43
N GLN A 169 19.33 -3.52 -3.30
CA GLN A 169 19.72 -2.12 -3.24
C GLN A 169 21.01 -1.88 -4.03
N ASN A 170 22.08 -2.62 -3.74
CA ASN A 170 23.38 -2.35 -4.36
C ASN A 170 23.41 -2.72 -5.85
N ASN A 171 22.63 -3.69 -6.32
CA ASN A 171 22.49 -3.94 -7.76
C ASN A 171 21.69 -2.83 -8.46
N TRP A 172 20.64 -2.31 -7.82
CA TRP A 172 19.92 -1.14 -8.34
C TRP A 172 20.84 0.09 -8.41
N HIS A 173 21.62 0.34 -7.36
CA HIS A 173 22.58 1.45 -7.31
C HIS A 173 23.60 1.36 -8.43
N LYS A 174 24.16 0.17 -8.68
CA LYS A 174 25.04 -0.09 -9.82
C LYS A 174 24.38 0.20 -11.16
N LEU A 175 23.11 -0.21 -11.33
CA LEU A 175 22.37 -0.01 -12.58
C LEU A 175 22.15 1.46 -12.89
N ILE A 176 21.83 2.28 -11.88
CA ILE A 176 21.56 3.72 -12.05
C ILE A 176 22.81 4.60 -11.87
N GLY A 177 23.96 4.01 -11.52
CA GLY A 177 25.24 4.69 -11.38
C GLY A 177 25.39 5.53 -10.11
N VAL A 178 24.78 5.11 -8.99
CA VAL A 178 24.95 5.76 -7.67
C VAL A 178 25.77 4.88 -6.71
N GLU A 179 26.25 5.47 -5.62
CA GLU A 179 27.13 4.78 -4.66
C GLU A 179 26.41 3.65 -3.90
N GLU A 180 27.08 2.53 -3.67
CA GLU A 180 26.58 1.40 -2.89
C GLU A 180 26.48 1.72 -1.39
N ALA A 181 25.52 1.10 -0.71
CA ALA A 181 25.41 1.15 0.74
C ALA A 181 26.39 0.16 1.39
N LYS A 182 27.16 0.62 2.37
CA LYS A 182 28.31 -0.09 2.94
C LYS A 182 28.08 -0.67 4.34
N GLY A 183 26.93 -0.38 4.94
CA GLY A 183 26.63 -0.71 6.34
C GLY A 183 25.84 -2.01 6.58
N TRP A 184 25.47 -2.74 5.52
CA TRP A 184 24.55 -3.90 5.59
C TRP A 184 24.96 -5.03 6.54
N ARG A 185 26.24 -5.12 6.94
CA ARG A 185 26.70 -6.05 7.99
C ARG A 185 26.06 -5.80 9.37
N HIS A 186 25.49 -4.62 9.58
CA HIS A 186 24.84 -4.19 10.82
C HIS A 186 23.31 -4.22 10.73
N GLN A 187 22.74 -4.96 9.77
CA GLN A 187 21.29 -5.08 9.62
C GLN A 187 20.65 -5.93 10.72
N LEU A 188 19.32 -5.82 10.83
CA LEU A 188 18.50 -6.77 11.59
C LEU A 188 18.76 -8.21 11.16
N GLN A 189 18.55 -9.16 12.07
CA GLN A 189 18.81 -10.57 11.83
C GLN A 189 17.59 -11.28 11.25
N ASP A 190 17.80 -12.48 10.71
CA ASP A 190 16.73 -13.29 10.13
C ASP A 190 15.64 -13.61 11.15
N GLU A 191 14.40 -13.24 10.81
CA GLU A 191 13.20 -13.52 11.59
C GLU A 191 11.99 -13.71 10.68
N LEU A 192 11.20 -14.75 10.99
CA LEU A 192 9.90 -14.95 10.34
C LEU A 192 8.97 -13.81 10.72
N GLY A 193 8.53 -13.04 9.73
CA GLY A 193 7.56 -11.97 9.89
C GLY A 193 6.15 -12.46 9.55
N ILE A 194 5.19 -12.24 10.47
CA ILE A 194 3.77 -12.50 10.25
C ILE A 194 2.97 -11.30 10.75
N ASN A 195 2.12 -10.77 9.88
CA ASN A 195 1.28 -9.62 10.16
C ASN A 195 -0.14 -9.85 9.63
N LEU A 196 -1.15 -9.64 10.48
CA LEU A 196 -2.55 -9.58 10.09
C LEU A 196 -3.01 -8.13 10.17
N SER A 197 -3.49 -7.60 9.06
CA SER A 197 -3.99 -6.22 8.97
C SER A 197 -5.43 -6.18 8.48
N PHE A 198 -6.17 -5.21 8.99
CA PHE A 198 -7.54 -4.89 8.58
C PHE A 198 -7.65 -3.40 8.29
N GLU A 199 -8.16 -3.07 7.11
CA GLU A 199 -8.55 -1.71 6.73
C GLU A 199 -10.04 -1.66 6.46
N ARG A 200 -10.71 -0.63 6.96
CA ARG A 200 -12.08 -0.27 6.56
C ARG A 200 -12.10 1.15 6.04
N ALA A 201 -12.63 1.34 4.85
CA ALA A 201 -12.83 2.65 4.22
C ALA A 201 -14.32 2.89 3.92
N TRP A 202 -14.77 4.13 4.08
CA TRP A 202 -16.17 4.51 3.90
C TRP A 202 -16.32 5.56 2.82
N ARG A 203 -17.23 5.33 1.89
CA ARG A 203 -17.82 6.35 1.05
C ARG A 203 -19.30 6.45 1.40
N SER A 204 -19.69 7.52 2.09
CA SER A 204 -21.06 7.74 2.55
C SER A 204 -21.48 9.16 2.25
N SER A 205 -22.79 9.34 2.05
CA SER A 205 -23.44 10.64 1.95
C SER A 205 -23.14 11.56 3.13
N THR A 206 -22.82 10.98 4.30
CA THR A 206 -22.36 11.70 5.51
C THR A 206 -21.10 12.53 5.24
N PHE A 207 -20.26 12.10 4.29
CA PHE A 207 -19.01 12.73 3.91
C PHE A 207 -19.08 13.37 2.52
N ASP A 208 -20.30 13.65 2.04
CA ASP A 208 -20.48 14.35 0.77
C ASP A 208 -19.81 15.71 0.81
N THR A 209 -19.14 16.04 -0.28
CA THR A 209 -18.44 17.30 -0.43
C THR A 209 -19.01 18.06 -1.63
N PRO A 210 -19.13 19.39 -1.54
CA PRO A 210 -19.64 20.20 -2.64
C PRO A 210 -18.61 20.21 -3.77
N ARG A 211 -19.10 20.29 -5.01
CA ARG A 211 -18.22 20.51 -6.17
C ARG A 211 -17.39 21.77 -5.99
N LEU A 212 -16.12 21.71 -6.36
CA LEU A 212 -15.19 22.85 -6.30
C LEU A 212 -14.74 23.20 -7.72
N PHE A 213 -14.96 24.45 -8.15
CA PHE A 213 -14.59 24.92 -9.49
C PHE A 213 -15.16 24.04 -10.63
N GLY A 214 -16.35 23.46 -10.42
CA GLY A 214 -17.00 22.55 -11.39
C GLY A 214 -16.53 21.09 -11.33
N LEU A 215 -15.51 20.79 -10.54
CA LEU A 215 -14.95 19.44 -10.35
C LEU A 215 -15.71 18.67 -9.27
N GLN A 216 -15.77 17.35 -9.43
CA GLN A 216 -16.28 16.43 -8.43
C GLN A 216 -15.29 16.29 -7.29
N THR A 217 -15.83 16.12 -6.09
CA THR A 217 -15.08 16.00 -4.84
C THR A 217 -15.70 14.90 -3.99
N ASP A 218 -14.88 14.19 -3.23
CA ASP A 218 -15.33 13.35 -2.13
C ASP A 218 -14.30 13.28 -1.00
N PHE A 219 -14.76 12.81 0.15
CA PHE A 219 -13.92 12.49 1.29
C PHE A 219 -14.16 11.04 1.73
N ILE A 220 -13.07 10.29 1.85
CA ILE A 220 -13.07 8.86 2.18
C ILE A 220 -12.29 8.69 3.48
N PRO A 221 -12.95 8.67 4.65
CA PRO A 221 -12.31 8.26 5.88
C PRO A 221 -12.02 6.77 5.87
N TYR A 222 -11.00 6.37 6.63
CA TYR A 222 -10.67 4.96 6.85
C TYR A 222 -10.03 4.74 8.23
N THR A 223 -10.11 3.50 8.70
CA THR A 223 -9.38 3.01 9.86
C THR A 223 -8.54 1.79 9.48
N LEU A 224 -7.41 1.64 10.16
CA LEU A 224 -6.40 0.62 9.91
C LEU A 224 -6.00 0.01 11.25
N ILE A 225 -5.92 -1.32 11.33
CA ILE A 225 -5.34 -2.04 12.45
C ILE A 225 -4.38 -3.08 11.89
N SER A 226 -3.22 -3.21 12.50
CA SER A 226 -2.24 -4.24 12.20
C SER A 226 -1.78 -4.92 13.48
N LEU A 227 -1.73 -6.24 13.48
CA LEU A 227 -1.27 -7.07 14.59
C LEU A 227 -0.25 -8.09 14.07
N GLY A 228 0.95 -8.07 14.63
CA GLY A 228 2.01 -8.98 14.21
C GLY A 228 3.36 -8.64 14.81
N ASN A 229 4.35 -9.49 14.54
CA ASN A 229 5.71 -9.30 15.04
C ASN A 229 6.53 -8.37 14.14
N VAL A 230 6.05 -8.00 12.96
CA VAL A 230 6.70 -6.97 12.13
C VAL A 230 6.14 -5.60 12.48
N GLN A 231 4.82 -5.44 12.47
CA GLN A 231 4.16 -4.22 12.92
C GLN A 231 2.94 -4.50 13.79
N THR A 232 2.80 -3.74 14.88
CA THR A 232 1.56 -3.65 15.66
C THR A 232 1.17 -2.19 15.83
N HIS A 233 0.06 -1.79 15.23
CA HIS A 233 -0.43 -0.42 15.30
C HIS A 233 -1.93 -0.33 15.04
N ALA A 234 -2.51 0.80 15.44
CA ALA A 234 -3.85 1.22 15.03
C ALA A 234 -3.77 2.63 14.46
N GLY A 235 -4.56 2.91 13.44
CA GLY A 235 -4.55 4.18 12.73
C GLY A 235 -5.92 4.60 12.22
N LEU A 236 -6.02 5.89 11.99
CA LEU A 236 -7.17 6.53 11.38
C LEU A 236 -6.69 7.54 10.35
N GLY A 237 -7.40 7.67 9.25
CA GLY A 237 -7.04 8.58 8.20
C GLY A 237 -8.22 8.97 7.34
N GLY A 238 -7.95 9.81 6.37
CA GLY A 238 -8.93 10.17 5.35
C GLY A 238 -8.26 10.73 4.12
N THR A 239 -8.91 10.53 2.98
CA THR A 239 -8.47 10.99 1.67
C THR A 239 -9.54 11.88 1.07
N PHE A 240 -9.18 13.11 0.73
CA PHE A 240 -9.97 14.02 -0.07
C PHE A 240 -9.55 13.91 -1.54
N ARG A 241 -10.51 13.82 -2.47
CA ARG A 241 -10.22 13.76 -3.91
C ARG A 241 -10.91 14.89 -4.66
N LEU A 242 -10.30 15.32 -5.76
CA LEU A 242 -10.78 16.39 -6.63
C LEU A 242 -10.50 16.01 -8.08
N GLY A 243 -11.53 15.86 -8.91
CA GLY A 243 -11.35 15.43 -10.30
C GLY A 243 -12.56 15.69 -11.20
N PHE A 244 -12.38 15.48 -12.51
CA PHE A 244 -13.46 15.66 -13.49
C PHE A 244 -14.50 14.54 -13.40
N SER A 245 -14.03 13.31 -13.26
CA SER A 245 -14.82 12.09 -13.06
C SER A 245 -14.08 11.26 -12.02
N LEU A 246 -14.60 11.24 -10.79
CA LEU A 246 -14.01 10.40 -9.75
C LEU A 246 -14.42 8.95 -10.00
N PRO A 247 -13.46 8.01 -10.08
CA PRO A 247 -13.79 6.60 -10.24
C PRO A 247 -14.49 6.09 -8.98
N ASP A 248 -15.24 5.01 -9.17
CA ASP A 248 -15.87 4.31 -8.06
C ASP A 248 -14.82 3.44 -7.36
N ASP A 249 -13.88 4.05 -6.63
CA ASP A 249 -12.84 3.35 -5.86
C ASP A 249 -12.55 4.05 -4.52
N PHE A 250 -11.68 3.44 -3.70
CA PHE A 250 -11.27 3.95 -2.37
C PHE A 250 -9.87 4.58 -2.36
N GLY A 251 -9.38 5.02 -3.53
CA GLY A 251 -8.05 5.62 -3.68
C GLY A 251 -6.93 4.62 -4.00
N PRO A 252 -5.72 5.13 -4.29
CA PRO A 252 -4.59 4.32 -4.74
C PRO A 252 -3.95 3.49 -3.62
N THR A 253 -3.24 2.44 -4.01
CA THR A 253 -2.52 1.54 -3.10
C THR A 253 -1.19 2.11 -2.64
N ARG A 254 -0.69 1.58 -1.51
CA ARG A 254 0.62 1.85 -0.89
C ARG A 254 1.32 0.53 -0.60
N VAL A 255 2.66 0.50 -0.60
CA VAL A 255 3.45 -0.67 -0.20
C VAL A 255 3.59 -0.71 1.32
N TYR A 256 3.91 0.42 1.98
CA TYR A 256 4.13 0.40 3.43
C TYR A 256 3.66 1.66 4.22
N PRO A 257 2.75 1.49 5.20
CA PRO A 257 1.98 0.27 5.49
C PRO A 257 0.97 0.03 4.35
N GLY A 258 0.91 -1.21 3.86
CA GLY A 258 0.20 -1.55 2.62
C GLY A 258 -1.31 -1.28 2.69
N THR A 259 -1.76 -0.15 2.16
CA THR A 259 -3.11 0.41 2.36
C THR A 259 -3.72 0.85 1.03
N GLY A 260 -5.04 1.03 0.95
CA GLY A 260 -5.75 1.47 -0.27
C GLY A 260 -6.23 0.35 -1.21
N ALA A 261 -6.98 0.72 -2.26
CA ALA A 261 -7.72 -0.23 -3.10
C ALA A 261 -6.99 -0.63 -4.40
N GLU A 262 -6.82 -1.94 -4.61
CA GLU A 262 -6.22 -2.50 -5.84
C GLU A 262 -7.20 -2.61 -7.02
N TRP A 263 -8.52 -2.52 -6.81
CA TRP A 263 -9.47 -2.46 -7.91
C TRP A 263 -9.86 -1.01 -8.23
N PHE A 264 -10.31 -0.78 -9.46
CA PHE A 264 -10.94 0.46 -9.88
C PHE A 264 -11.94 0.20 -10.99
N GLU A 265 -12.99 1.02 -11.05
CA GLU A 265 -13.95 1.01 -12.15
C GLU A 265 -13.94 2.40 -12.83
N PRO A 266 -13.47 2.50 -14.09
CA PRO A 266 -13.51 3.76 -14.83
C PRO A 266 -14.96 4.26 -14.97
N ARG A 267 -15.21 5.55 -14.75
CA ARG A 267 -16.52 6.16 -14.99
C ARG A 267 -16.54 6.97 -16.29
N GLY A 268 -17.25 6.46 -17.30
CA GLY A 268 -17.67 7.23 -18.48
C GLY A 268 -16.57 7.55 -19.51
N GLU A 269 -16.95 8.29 -20.55
CA GLU A 269 -16.06 8.81 -21.60
C GLU A 269 -15.32 10.06 -21.11
N GLY A 270 -13.98 10.09 -21.15
CA GLY A 270 -13.15 11.25 -20.79
C GLY A 270 -11.88 10.94 -19.98
N CYS A 271 -11.19 11.98 -19.50
CA CYS A 271 -10.04 11.84 -18.59
C CYS A 271 -10.53 11.45 -17.19
N ASN A 272 -10.39 10.17 -16.84
CA ASN A 272 -10.65 9.66 -15.49
C ASN A 272 -9.44 9.99 -14.59
N CYS A 273 -9.32 11.27 -14.27
CA CYS A 273 -8.13 11.89 -13.72
C CYS A 273 -8.50 12.70 -12.49
N TYR A 274 -7.77 12.51 -11.40
CA TYR A 274 -8.03 13.23 -10.15
C TYR A 274 -6.77 13.50 -9.35
N LEU A 275 -6.81 14.57 -8.56
CA LEU A 275 -5.85 14.86 -7.52
C LEU A 275 -6.42 14.39 -6.19
N PHE A 276 -5.54 14.02 -5.27
CA PHE A 276 -5.96 13.70 -3.91
C PHE A 276 -4.97 14.22 -2.87
N ALA A 277 -5.51 14.47 -1.69
CA ALA A 277 -4.76 14.80 -0.49
C ALA A 277 -5.26 13.91 0.64
N GLY A 278 -4.36 13.41 1.48
CA GLY A 278 -4.74 12.53 2.58
C GLY A 278 -3.92 12.79 3.84
N VAL A 279 -4.51 12.47 4.98
CA VAL A 279 -3.82 12.47 6.27
C VAL A 279 -4.09 11.16 6.99
N GLU A 280 -3.12 10.67 7.73
CA GLU A 280 -3.23 9.44 8.53
C GLU A 280 -2.42 9.61 9.81
N GLY A 281 -3.01 9.26 10.95
CA GLY A 281 -2.32 9.16 12.24
C GLY A 281 -2.30 7.72 12.72
N ARG A 282 -1.16 7.26 13.23
CA ARG A 282 -0.95 5.89 13.71
C ARG A 282 -0.38 5.91 15.13
N ALA A 283 -0.98 5.09 16.00
CA ALA A 283 -0.44 4.69 17.28
C ALA A 283 0.33 3.38 17.12
N VAL A 284 1.66 3.44 17.22
CA VAL A 284 2.58 2.34 16.92
C VAL A 284 3.07 1.70 18.22
N ALA A 285 2.63 0.47 18.47
CA ALA A 285 3.09 -0.33 19.59
C ALA A 285 4.35 -1.14 19.25
N ARG A 286 4.44 -1.63 18.01
CA ARG A 286 5.59 -2.38 17.50
C ARG A 286 5.92 -1.99 16.06
N ASP A 287 7.20 -1.80 15.79
CA ASP A 287 7.79 -1.74 14.47
C ASP A 287 9.17 -2.40 14.53
N ILE A 288 9.32 -3.60 13.97
CA ILE A 288 10.57 -4.38 14.02
C ILE A 288 11.76 -3.61 13.44
N PHE A 289 11.52 -2.68 12.50
CA PHE A 289 12.57 -1.91 11.83
C PHE A 289 13.17 -0.83 12.74
N LEU A 290 12.53 -0.57 13.89
CA LEU A 290 13.02 0.34 14.92
C LEU A 290 13.27 -0.41 16.24
N ASP A 291 12.37 -1.30 16.63
CA ASP A 291 12.45 -2.07 17.88
C ASP A 291 13.47 -3.20 17.85
N GLY A 292 13.88 -3.64 16.65
CA GLY A 292 14.69 -4.83 16.47
C GLY A 292 13.90 -6.14 16.52
N ASN A 293 14.62 -7.24 16.31
CA ASN A 293 14.11 -8.60 16.28
C ASN A 293 13.34 -8.96 17.56
N THR A 294 12.25 -9.74 17.42
CA THR A 294 11.40 -10.16 18.55
C THR A 294 12.06 -11.26 19.38
N PHE A 295 12.78 -12.17 18.74
CA PHE A 295 13.22 -13.43 19.34
C PHE A 295 14.71 -13.49 19.66
N ARG A 296 15.44 -12.38 19.43
CA ARG A 296 16.87 -12.23 19.71
C ARG A 296 17.23 -10.76 19.76
N ASP A 297 18.33 -10.45 20.45
CA ASP A 297 18.86 -9.10 20.44
C ASP A 297 19.39 -8.72 19.05
N SER A 298 19.12 -7.49 18.65
CA SER A 298 19.56 -6.90 17.39
C SER A 298 19.71 -5.39 17.56
N PRO A 299 20.27 -4.67 16.58
CA PRO A 299 20.20 -3.22 16.55
C PRO A 299 18.75 -2.73 16.70
N SER A 300 18.56 -1.66 17.46
CA SER A 300 17.28 -1.02 17.71
C SER A 300 17.50 0.46 18.06
N ILE A 301 16.42 1.24 17.98
CA ILE A 301 16.39 2.66 18.31
C ILE A 301 15.04 3.03 18.92
N ASP A 302 15.04 3.99 19.84
CA ASP A 302 13.84 4.41 20.56
C ASP A 302 12.82 5.04 19.60
N LYS A 303 11.76 4.29 19.28
CA LYS A 303 10.70 4.72 18.39
C LYS A 303 9.74 5.72 19.05
N ARG A 304 9.06 6.50 18.22
CA ARG A 304 7.91 7.32 18.60
C ARG A 304 6.64 6.50 18.48
N SER A 305 5.82 6.49 19.53
CA SER A 305 4.55 5.76 19.54
C SER A 305 3.45 6.40 18.70
N LEU A 306 3.66 7.64 18.21
CA LEU A 306 2.70 8.34 17.35
C LEU A 306 3.41 8.81 16.08
N VAL A 307 2.92 8.38 14.93
CA VAL A 307 3.44 8.72 13.60
C VAL A 307 2.31 9.25 12.73
N TYR A 308 2.58 10.29 11.96
CA TYR A 308 1.61 10.95 11.08
C TYR A 308 2.13 10.98 9.65
N ASP A 309 1.27 10.64 8.69
CA ASP A 309 1.56 10.74 7.26
C ASP A 309 0.63 11.76 6.64
N ALA A 310 1.17 12.74 5.91
CA ALA A 310 0.45 13.58 4.96
C ALA A 310 0.75 13.12 3.54
N LYS A 311 -0.25 13.13 2.66
CA LYS A 311 -0.16 12.54 1.32
C LYS A 311 -0.72 13.52 0.30
N LEU A 312 -0.06 13.62 -0.85
CA LEU A 312 -0.52 14.35 -2.01
C LEU A 312 -0.28 13.50 -3.25
N GLY A 313 -1.21 13.47 -4.19
CA GLY A 313 -0.99 12.68 -5.39
C GLY A 313 -1.95 12.96 -6.52
N ALA A 314 -1.69 12.26 -7.62
CA ALA A 314 -2.46 12.34 -8.84
C ALA A 314 -2.70 10.92 -9.38
N VAL A 315 -3.88 10.72 -9.94
CA VAL A 315 -4.28 9.47 -10.58
C VAL A 315 -4.76 9.77 -11.99
N PHE A 316 -4.33 8.95 -12.92
CA PHE A 316 -4.74 8.96 -14.32
C PHE A 316 -5.20 7.57 -14.69
N VAL A 317 -6.45 7.43 -15.12
CA VAL A 317 -6.96 6.19 -15.69
C VAL A 317 -7.05 6.38 -17.21
N ILE A 318 -6.26 5.58 -17.92
CA ILE A 318 -6.18 5.56 -19.38
C ILE A 318 -6.61 4.16 -19.82
N TRP A 319 -7.78 4.07 -20.45
CA TRP A 319 -8.43 2.80 -20.81
C TRP A 319 -8.53 1.85 -19.60
N ASP A 320 -7.86 0.71 -19.66
CA ASP A 320 -7.86 -0.31 -18.63
C ASP A 320 -6.62 -0.22 -17.71
N THR A 321 -5.90 0.91 -17.72
CA THR A 321 -4.71 1.14 -16.89
C THR A 321 -4.88 2.36 -15.99
N ARG A 322 -4.70 2.17 -14.68
CA ARG A 322 -4.60 3.26 -13.69
C ARG A 322 -3.13 3.48 -13.34
N VAL A 323 -2.66 4.69 -13.55
CA VAL A 323 -1.35 5.16 -13.12
C VAL A 323 -1.55 6.14 -11.98
N SER A 324 -0.87 5.94 -10.86
CA SER A 324 -0.91 6.88 -9.74
C SER A 324 0.48 7.27 -9.27
N TYR A 325 0.63 8.55 -8.93
CA TYR A 325 1.76 9.05 -8.16
C TYR A 325 1.27 9.53 -6.81
N THR A 326 1.93 9.09 -5.75
CA THR A 326 1.68 9.53 -4.38
C THR A 326 2.97 10.05 -3.77
N HIS A 327 2.98 11.28 -3.30
CA HIS A 327 4.01 11.85 -2.46
C HIS A 327 3.60 11.75 -1.00
N VAL A 328 4.44 11.16 -0.17
CA VAL A 328 4.19 10.95 1.26
C VAL A 328 5.17 11.80 2.06
N PHE A 329 4.65 12.54 3.03
CA PHE A 329 5.42 13.22 4.08
C PHE A 329 5.12 12.51 5.41
N ARG A 330 6.14 11.87 5.99
CA ARG A 330 6.02 11.11 7.22
C ARG A 330 6.71 11.86 8.36
N SER A 331 6.02 12.01 9.49
CA SER A 331 6.61 12.58 10.70
C SER A 331 7.80 11.75 11.18
N ARG A 332 8.60 12.29 12.10
CA ARG A 332 9.67 11.51 12.74
C ARG A 332 9.11 10.21 13.34
N GLU A 333 9.80 9.09 13.09
CA GLU A 333 9.45 7.75 13.55
C GLU A 333 10.23 7.34 14.81
N TYR A 334 11.38 7.99 15.10
CA TYR A 334 12.22 7.68 16.27
C TYR A 334 12.86 8.93 16.89
N ASP A 335 13.43 8.76 18.08
CA ASP A 335 14.12 9.81 18.82
C ASP A 335 15.54 10.02 18.30
N GLY A 336 15.94 11.29 18.16
CA GLY A 336 17.19 11.66 17.49
C GLY A 336 17.08 11.81 15.97
N GLN A 337 15.93 11.46 15.37
CA GLN A 337 15.72 11.66 13.92
C GLN A 337 15.77 13.16 13.56
N PRO A 338 16.70 13.60 12.69
CA PRO A 338 16.95 15.02 12.46
C PRO A 338 15.75 15.73 11.79
N LYS A 339 15.12 15.08 10.81
CA LYS A 339 14.02 15.64 10.01
C LYS A 339 12.95 14.58 9.72
N PRO A 340 11.69 14.99 9.45
CA PRO A 340 10.67 14.12 8.89
C PRO A 340 11.12 13.51 7.55
N ASP A 341 10.50 12.39 7.20
CA ASP A 341 10.79 11.66 5.97
C ASP A 341 9.81 12.01 4.86
N GLN A 342 10.25 11.78 3.62
CA GLN A 342 9.39 11.91 2.45
C GLN A 342 9.82 10.93 1.38
N PHE A 343 8.85 10.36 0.68
CA PHE A 343 9.09 9.41 -0.41
C PHE A 343 7.94 9.47 -1.43
N GLY A 344 8.24 9.09 -2.67
CA GLY A 344 7.24 8.98 -3.72
C GLY A 344 6.89 7.52 -4.00
N SER A 345 5.66 7.27 -4.40
CA SER A 345 5.16 5.99 -4.88
C SER A 345 4.60 6.15 -6.28
N ILE A 346 5.01 5.28 -7.19
CA ILE A 346 4.42 5.13 -8.52
C ILE A 346 3.77 3.76 -8.60
N THR A 347 2.51 3.73 -9.00
CA THR A 347 1.73 2.50 -9.14
C THR A 347 1.16 2.41 -10.54
N PHE A 348 1.32 1.25 -11.16
CA PHE A 348 0.64 0.85 -12.40
C PHE A 348 -0.31 -0.27 -12.06
N ASN A 349 -1.58 -0.09 -12.38
CA ASN A 349 -2.61 -1.07 -12.13
C ASN A 349 -3.39 -1.35 -13.41
N PHE A 350 -3.36 -2.60 -13.86
CA PHE A 350 -3.93 -3.07 -15.12
C PHE A 350 -5.18 -3.87 -14.83
N ALA A 351 -6.31 -3.46 -15.40
CA ALA A 351 -7.55 -4.24 -15.38
C ALA A 351 -7.57 -5.22 -16.56
N LEU A 352 -7.88 -6.49 -16.30
CA LEU A 352 -7.83 -7.60 -17.27
C LEU A 352 -9.21 -8.11 -17.68
#